data_AF-A0A536DB30-F1
#
_entry.id   AF-A0A536DB30-F1
#
_cell.length_a   1.000
_cell.length_b   1.000
_cell.length_c   1.000
_cell.angle_alpha   90.00
_cell.angle_beta   90.00
_cell.angle_gamma   90.00
#
_symmetry.space_group_name_H-M   'P 1'
#
loop_
_entity.id
_entity.type
_entity.pdbx_description
1 polymer ?
#
loop_
_entity_poly.entity_id
_entity_poly.type
_entity_poly.pdbx_seq_one_letter_code
_entity_poly.pdbx_strand_id
1 'polypeptide(L)'
;MRSRLCHSARVRLAAVDIGSNTVHVLVADVVRDRLEDVAHYVEMPQLGLYVARTGTIGSRGKAVIRALRAVLAQAATHNYDHLIAGATEAVRLARDGDEFVRQAGDAIGT
;
A
#
# COMPACT_ATOMS: atom_id res chain seq x y z
N MET A 1 -43.97 -10.03 -7.12
CA MET A 1 -43.05 -9.98 -5.98
C MET A 1 -41.62 -9.93 -6.50
N ARG A 2 -41.04 -8.74 -6.70
CA ARG A 2 -39.64 -8.57 -7.10
C ARG A 2 -39.01 -7.59 -6.14
N SER A 3 -38.36 -8.13 -5.09
CA SER A 3 -37.49 -7.34 -4.24
C SER A 3 -36.27 -6.96 -5.07
N ARG A 4 -36.25 -5.73 -5.60
CA ARG A 4 -35.01 -5.11 -6.05
C ARG A 4 -34.28 -4.75 -4.77
N LEU A 5 -33.41 -5.65 -4.31
CA LEU A 5 -32.39 -5.32 -3.32
C LEU A 5 -31.57 -4.19 -3.93
N CYS A 6 -31.87 -2.98 -3.51
CA CYS A 6 -31.05 -1.79 -3.70
C CYS A 6 -29.72 -2.05 -2.99
N HIS A 7 -28.82 -2.73 -3.68
CA HIS A 7 -27.43 -2.80 -3.32
C HIS A 7 -26.89 -1.40 -3.60
N SER A 8 -26.81 -0.54 -2.58
CA SER A 8 -25.86 0.57 -2.65
C SER A 8 -24.54 -0.07 -3.00
N ALA A 9 -23.98 0.23 -4.17
CA ALA A 9 -22.74 -0.37 -4.62
C ALA A 9 -21.68 -0.10 -3.53
N ARG A 10 -21.27 -1.16 -2.84
CA ARG A 10 -20.23 -1.10 -1.81
C ARG A 10 -18.93 -0.79 -2.54
N VAL A 11 -18.35 0.37 -2.27
CA VAL A 11 -17.01 0.74 -2.77
C VAL A 11 -15.98 0.10 -1.85
N ARG A 12 -15.02 -0.62 -2.42
CA ARG A 12 -13.92 -1.23 -1.70
C ARG A 12 -12.60 -0.55 -2.05
N LEU A 13 -11.86 -0.17 -1.03
CA LEU A 13 -10.56 0.50 -1.15
C LEU A 13 -9.46 -0.44 -0.68
N ALA A 14 -8.30 -0.38 -1.33
CA ALA A 14 -7.03 -0.82 -0.78
C ALA A 14 -6.15 0.41 -0.52
N ALA A 15 -5.68 0.57 0.71
CA ALA A 15 -4.75 1.63 1.09
C ALA A 15 -3.41 0.98 1.48
N VAL A 16 -2.36 1.25 0.72
CA VAL A 16 -1.00 0.74 0.98
C VAL A 16 -0.09 1.87 1.45
N ASP A 17 0.67 1.61 2.51
CA ASP A 17 1.67 2.52 3.07
C ASP A 17 3.05 1.87 3.09
N ILE A 18 4.04 2.58 2.55
CA ILE A 18 5.46 2.25 2.65
C ILE A 18 6.06 3.04 3.81
N GLY A 19 6.13 2.36 4.95
CA GLY A 19 6.69 2.90 6.18
C GLY A 19 8.20 2.68 6.31
N SER A 20 8.74 3.16 7.44
CA SER A 20 10.14 2.95 7.79
C SER A 20 10.47 1.46 7.95
N ASN A 21 9.60 0.65 8.56
CA ASN A 21 9.91 -0.76 8.82
C ASN A 21 9.04 -1.73 8.03
N THR A 22 7.86 -1.28 7.63
CA THR A 22 6.80 -2.13 7.11
C THR A 22 6.25 -1.59 5.80
N VAL A 23 5.80 -2.48 4.94
CA VAL A 23 4.83 -2.17 3.88
C VAL A 23 3.52 -2.80 4.30
N HIS A 24 2.49 -1.98 4.50
CA HIS A 24 1.20 -2.40 5.02
C HIS A 24 0.11 -2.06 4.02
N VAL A 25 -0.81 -2.99 3.76
CA VAL A 25 -2.04 -2.70 3.01
C VAL A 25 -3.25 -3.02 3.86
N LEU A 26 -4.22 -2.10 3.87
CA LEU A 26 -5.56 -2.30 4.43
C LEU A 26 -6.57 -2.33 3.29
N VAL A 27 -7.41 -3.36 3.25
CA VAL A 27 -8.61 -3.43 2.42
C VAL A 27 -9.81 -3.10 3.28
N ALA A 28 -10.63 -2.14 2.85
CA ALA A 28 -11.81 -1.70 3.59
C ALA A 28 -12.98 -1.41 2.66
N ASP A 29 -14.19 -1.66 3.15
CA ASP A 29 -15.44 -1.28 2.49
C ASP A 29 -15.90 0.09 2.98
N VAL A 30 -16.39 0.93 2.06
CA VAL A 30 -17.06 2.19 2.37
C VAL A 30 -18.56 1.91 2.51
N VAL A 31 -19.07 1.97 3.74
CA VAL A 31 -20.48 1.73 4.06
C VAL A 31 -21.02 2.92 4.83
N ARG A 32 -21.95 3.68 4.22
CA ARG A 32 -22.59 4.86 4.84
C ARG A 32 -21.54 5.83 5.42
N ASP A 33 -20.56 6.19 4.59
CA ASP A 33 -19.44 7.10 4.94
C ASP A 33 -18.54 6.61 6.08
N ARG A 34 -18.55 5.30 6.36
CA ARG A 34 -17.64 4.65 7.32
C ARG A 34 -16.81 3.60 6.61
N LEU A 35 -15.59 3.43 7.10
CA LEU A 35 -14.71 2.33 6.67
C LEU A 35 -14.96 1.11 7.55
N GLU A 36 -15.20 -0.03 6.92
CA GLU A 36 -15.28 -1.35 7.55
C GLU A 36 -14.10 -2.20 7.05
N ASP A 37 -13.24 -2.64 7.97
CA ASP A 37 -12.07 -3.47 7.63
C ASP A 37 -12.48 -4.80 7.01
N VAL A 38 -11.79 -5.19 5.93
CA VAL A 38 -11.99 -6.46 5.21
C VAL A 38 -10.79 -7.38 5.43
N ALA A 39 -9.59 -6.85 5.21
CA ALA A 39 -8.34 -7.59 5.37
C ALA A 39 -7.16 -6.63 5.50
N HIS A 40 -6.08 -7.09 6.10
CA HIS A 40 -4.81 -6.36 6.09
C HIS A 40 -3.64 -7.33 5.92
N TYR A 41 -2.58 -6.85 5.29
CA TYR A 41 -1.35 -7.62 5.06
C TYR A 41 -0.14 -6.74 5.33
N VAL A 42 0.93 -7.35 5.86
CA VAL A 42 2.15 -6.64 6.22
C VAL A 42 3.39 -7.42 5.79
N GLU A 43 4.37 -6.70 5.29
CA GLU A 43 5.72 -7.18 5.04
C GLU A 43 6.72 -6.26 5.73
N MET A 44 7.88 -6.77 6.16
CA MET A 44 8.84 -6.03 6.99
C MET A 44 10.22 -5.90 6.35
N PRO A 45 10.41 -5.07 5.32
CA PRO A 45 11.71 -4.91 4.66
C PRO A 45 12.75 -4.09 5.46
N GLN A 46 12.35 -3.47 6.58
CA GLN A 46 13.23 -2.72 7.51
C GLN A 46 14.07 -1.61 6.85
N LEU A 47 13.40 -0.66 6.19
CA LEU A 47 14.05 0.42 5.44
C LEU A 47 14.69 1.50 6.34
N GLY A 48 14.08 1.80 7.48
CA GLY A 48 14.34 2.99 8.28
C GLY A 48 15.75 3.04 8.86
N LEU A 49 16.22 1.93 9.46
CA LEU A 49 17.58 1.85 10.00
C LEU A 49 18.64 2.01 8.90
N TYR A 50 18.35 1.51 7.69
CA TYR A 50 19.25 1.65 6.56
C TYR A 50 19.34 3.11 6.12
N VAL A 51 18.20 3.76 5.87
CA VAL A 51 18.16 5.18 5.49
C VAL A 51 18.77 6.06 6.57
N ALA A 52 18.51 5.81 7.85
CA ALA A 52 19.11 6.57 8.94
C ALA A 52 20.65 6.50 8.93
N ARG A 53 21.22 5.37 8.50
CA ARG A 53 22.68 5.15 8.45
C ARG A 53 23.33 5.65 7.17
N THR A 54 22.67 5.52 6.02
CA THR A 54 23.27 5.81 4.69
C THR A 54 22.75 7.11 4.07
N GLY A 55 21.60 7.60 4.52
CA GLY A 55 20.84 8.68 3.92
C GLY A 55 20.20 8.33 2.57
N THR A 56 20.17 7.04 2.19
CA THR A 56 19.60 6.56 0.93
C THR A 56 18.85 5.25 1.11
N ILE A 57 17.89 4.99 0.23
CA ILE A 57 17.20 3.70 0.09
C ILE A 57 18.13 2.68 -0.58
N GLY A 58 18.81 3.09 -1.66
CA GLY A 58 19.82 2.31 -2.35
C GLY A 58 19.36 0.89 -2.67
N SER A 59 20.20 -0.11 -2.35
CA SER A 59 19.93 -1.51 -2.68
C SER A 59 18.71 -2.10 -1.95
N ARG A 60 18.20 -1.45 -0.89
CA ARG A 60 17.00 -1.91 -0.17
C ARG A 60 15.72 -1.68 -0.95
N GLY A 61 15.70 -0.76 -1.92
CA GLY A 61 14.51 -0.46 -2.72
C GLY A 61 13.90 -1.71 -3.37
N LYS A 62 14.74 -2.63 -3.87
CA LYS A 62 14.28 -3.91 -4.46
C LYS A 62 13.51 -4.78 -3.46
N ALA A 63 13.94 -4.83 -2.20
CA ALA A 63 13.24 -5.60 -1.16
C ALA A 63 11.90 -4.95 -0.80
N VAL A 64 11.84 -3.62 -0.76
CA VAL A 64 10.60 -2.88 -0.50
C VAL A 64 9.60 -3.03 -1.64
N ILE A 65 10.04 -2.93 -2.90
CA ILE A 65 9.17 -3.15 -4.07
C ILE A 65 8.64 -4.60 -4.09
N ARG A 66 9.46 -5.59 -3.71
CA ARG A 66 8.99 -6.97 -3.58
C ARG A 66 7.93 -7.12 -2.49
N ALA A 67 8.15 -6.51 -1.33
CA ALA A 67 7.18 -6.47 -0.23
C ALA A 67 5.86 -5.81 -0.68
N LEU A 68 5.94 -4.67 -1.38
CA LEU A 68 4.80 -3.97 -1.95
C LEU A 68 3.99 -4.86 -2.91
N ARG A 69 4.66 -5.55 -3.83
CA ARG A 69 3.98 -6.50 -4.74
C ARG A 69 3.32 -7.64 -3.99
N ALA A 70 3.97 -8.18 -2.95
CA ALA A 70 3.44 -9.29 -2.17
C ALA A 70 2.14 -8.89 -1.45
N VAL A 71 2.14 -7.78 -0.71
CA VAL A 71 0.94 -7.33 0.00
C VAL A 71 -0.19 -6.95 -0.96
N LEU A 72 0.12 -6.32 -2.10
CA LEU A 72 -0.90 -5.98 -3.10
C LEU A 72 -1.48 -7.20 -3.83
N ALA A 73 -0.67 -8.25 -4.05
CA ALA A 73 -1.19 -9.50 -4.59
C ALA A 73 -2.18 -10.16 -3.63
N GLN A 74 -1.94 -10.09 -2.33
CA GLN A 74 -2.89 -10.56 -1.31
C GLN A 74 -4.14 -9.67 -1.26
N ALA A 75 -3.98 -8.35 -1.28
CA ALA A 75 -5.11 -7.42 -1.31
C ALA A 75 -5.99 -7.60 -2.55
N ALA A 76 -5.41 -7.91 -3.70
CA ALA A 76 -6.14 -8.11 -4.96
C ALA A 76 -7.15 -9.28 -4.89
N THR A 77 -6.93 -10.25 -4.00
CA THR A 77 -7.89 -11.36 -3.78
C THR A 77 -9.26 -10.89 -3.27
N HIS A 78 -9.34 -9.66 -2.73
CA HIS A 78 -10.57 -9.05 -2.24
C HIS A 78 -11.32 -8.22 -3.28
N ASN A 79 -10.82 -8.13 -4.52
CA ASN A 79 -11.42 -7.36 -5.62
C ASN A 79 -11.75 -5.91 -5.23
N TYR A 80 -10.75 -5.16 -4.75
CA TYR A 80 -10.95 -3.74 -4.43
C TYR A 80 -11.11 -2.90 -5.70
N ASP A 81 -11.86 -1.80 -5.60
CA ASP A 81 -12.16 -0.90 -6.72
C ASP A 81 -11.05 0.15 -6.93
N HIS A 82 -10.45 0.62 -5.84
CA HIS A 82 -9.45 1.68 -5.87
C HIS A 82 -8.24 1.35 -4.99
N LEU A 83 -7.04 1.68 -5.51
CA LEU A 83 -5.80 1.64 -4.76
C LEU A 83 -5.37 3.06 -4.40
N ILE A 84 -5.05 3.27 -3.13
CA ILE A 84 -4.41 4.48 -2.61
C ILE A 84 -3.04 4.07 -2.09
N ALA A 85 -1.97 4.70 -2.59
CA ALA A 85 -0.61 4.40 -2.19
C ALA A 85 0.06 5.61 -1.52
N GLY A 86 0.73 5.37 -0.40
CA GLY A 86 1.48 6.36 0.34
C GLY A 86 2.88 5.85 0.70
N ALA A 87 3.80 6.77 0.87
CA ALA A 87 5.12 6.52 1.44
C ALA A 87 5.43 7.56 2.50
N THR A 88 5.99 7.15 3.63
CA THR A 88 6.16 8.02 4.80
C THR A 88 7.64 8.34 5.06
N GLU A 89 8.01 8.48 6.34
CA GLU A 89 9.21 9.18 6.80
C GLU A 89 10.51 8.68 6.18
N ALA A 90 10.79 7.37 6.18
CA ALA A 90 12.05 6.85 5.64
C ALA A 90 12.23 7.17 4.15
N VAL A 91 11.16 7.15 3.37
CA VAL A 91 11.23 7.49 1.94
C VAL A 91 11.44 8.99 1.78
N ARG A 92 10.71 9.82 2.54
CA ARG A 92 10.83 11.29 2.50
C ARG A 92 12.20 11.81 2.95
N LEU A 93 12.87 11.11 3.87
CA LEU A 93 14.20 11.49 4.38
C LEU A 93 15.36 11.01 3.49
N ALA A 94 15.12 10.07 2.59
CA ALA A 94 16.16 9.52 1.73
C ALA A 94 16.46 10.46 0.55
N ARG A 95 17.73 10.63 0.20
CA ARG A 95 18.14 11.47 -0.95
C ARG A 95 17.63 10.96 -2.29
N ASP A 96 17.44 9.64 -2.40
CA ASP A 96 16.89 8.94 -3.56
C ASP A 96 15.40 8.58 -3.39
N GLY A 97 14.69 9.26 -2.48
CA GLY A 97 13.28 9.04 -2.18
C GLY A 97 12.37 9.21 -3.39
N ASP A 98 12.52 10.31 -4.14
CA ASP A 98 11.68 10.61 -5.32
C ASP A 98 11.88 9.57 -6.43
N GLU A 99 13.12 9.14 -6.66
CA GLU A 99 13.42 8.08 -7.62
C GLU A 99 12.74 6.77 -7.20
N PHE A 100 12.82 6.43 -5.91
CA PHE A 100 12.16 5.25 -5.37
C PHE A 100 10.63 5.33 -5.50
N VAL A 101 10.01 6.48 -5.23
CA VAL A 101 8.56 6.67 -5.39
C VAL A 101 8.16 6.40 -6.84
N ARG A 102 8.92 6.90 -7.82
CA ARG A 102 8.67 6.64 -9.24
C ARG A 102 8.78 5.15 -9.56
N GLN A 103 9.82 4.47 -9.08
CA GLN A 103 10.00 3.02 -9.27
C GLN A 103 8.87 2.20 -8.62
N ALA A 104 8.39 2.63 -7.45
CA ALA A 104 7.28 2.00 -6.75
C ALA A 104 5.96 2.19 -7.50
N GLY A 105 5.69 3.39 -8.02
CA GLY A 105 4.53 3.69 -8.87
C GLY A 105 4.52 2.86 -10.15
N ASP A 106 5.64 2.84 -10.88
CA ASP A 106 5.83 1.98 -12.06
C ASP A 106 5.56 0.49 -11.74
N ALA A 107 5.94 0.04 -10.53
CA ALA A 107 5.77 -1.35 -10.11
C ALA A 107 4.31 -1.76 -9.83
N ILE A 108 3.43 -0.79 -9.53
CA ILE A 108 2.02 -1.01 -9.16
C ILE A 108 1.04 -0.40 -10.17
N GLY A 109 1.54 0.26 -11.22
CA GLY A 109 0.73 0.80 -12.31
C GLY A 109 0.04 2.12 -12.00
N THR A 110 0.66 2.97 -11.16
CA THR A 110 0.17 4.30 -10.78
C THR A 110 1.13 5.40 -11.17
#